data_AF-A0A447S6G2-F1
#
_entry.id   AF-A0A447S6G2-F1
#
_cell.length_a   1.000
_cell.length_b   1.000
_cell.length_c   1.000
_cell.angle_alpha   90.00
_cell.angle_beta   90.00
_cell.angle_gamma   90.00
#
_symmetry.space_group_name_H-M   'P 1'
#
loop_
_entity.id
_entity.type
_entity.pdbx_description
1 polymer ?
#
loop_
_entity_poly.entity_id
_entity_poly.type
_entity_poly.pdbx_seq_one_letter_code
_entity_poly.pdbx_strand_id
1 'polypeptide(L)'
;MCVNIPTTLLPYQVWRHTVGTPAQSDALVYEKKDETFYVSVHKTTSQQFVVIYLSSATTSEVLLLNAELPDAEPVCFLPRRKDHEYSLDHYQHAFYLRSNREGKNFGLYRTAAA
;
A
#
# COMPACT_ATOMS: atom_id res chain seq x y z
N MET A 1 -4.92 8.51 -6.12
CA MET A 1 -4.93 8.00 -7.51
C MET A 1 -3.55 7.42 -7.84
N CYS A 2 -3.47 6.30 -8.57
CA CYS A 2 -2.20 5.81 -9.12
C CYS A 2 -1.97 6.39 -10.52
N VAL A 3 -0.72 6.78 -10.82
CA VAL A 3 -0.30 7.29 -12.13
C VAL A 3 0.70 6.32 -12.75
N ASN A 4 0.57 6.10 -14.06
CA ASN A 4 1.36 5.14 -14.82
C ASN A 4 2.49 5.82 -15.60
N ILE A 5 3.59 5.10 -15.81
CA ILE A 5 4.66 5.51 -16.73
C ILE A 5 4.10 5.52 -18.16
N PRO A 6 4.27 6.59 -18.97
CA PRO A 6 3.62 6.70 -20.28
C PRO A 6 3.98 5.59 -21.28
N THR A 7 5.19 5.06 -21.21
CA THR A 7 5.72 4.06 -22.15
C THR A 7 5.40 2.64 -21.72
N THR A 8 5.64 2.29 -20.45
CA THR A 8 5.48 0.93 -19.93
C THR A 8 4.11 0.67 -19.32
N LEU A 9 3.33 1.72 -19.08
CA LEU A 9 2.04 1.71 -18.37
C LEU A 9 2.09 1.13 -16.96
N LEU A 10 3.29 0.97 -16.39
CA LEU A 10 3.47 0.50 -15.03
C LEU A 10 3.08 1.61 -14.04
N PRO A 11 2.26 1.32 -13.02
CA PRO A 11 1.94 2.29 -11.96
C PRO A 11 3.21 2.58 -11.15
N TYR A 12 3.53 3.86 -10.96
CA TYR A 12 4.76 4.27 -10.29
C TYR A 12 4.60 5.37 -9.24
N GLN A 13 3.56 6.19 -9.35
CA GLN A 13 3.25 7.23 -8.36
C GLN A 13 1.86 7.08 -7.78
N VAL A 14 1.71 7.50 -6.53
CA VAL A 14 0.45 7.70 -5.84
C VAL A 14 0.30 9.19 -5.53
N TRP A 15 -0.81 9.76 -6.00
CA TRP A 15 -1.16 11.18 -5.84
C TRP A 15 -2.44 11.33 -5.02
N ARG A 16 -2.51 12.39 -4.21
CA ARG A 16 -3.69 12.84 -3.48
C ARG A 16 -4.36 13.98 -4.25
N HIS A 17 -5.64 13.80 -4.53
CA HIS A 17 -6.48 14.79 -5.18
C HIS A 17 -7.53 15.31 -4.20
N THR A 18 -7.72 16.62 -4.16
CA THR A 18 -8.83 17.24 -3.43
C THR A 18 -9.99 17.45 -4.38
N VAL A 19 -11.15 16.86 -4.07
CA VAL A 19 -12.33 16.96 -4.93
C VAL A 19 -12.71 18.43 -5.13
N GLY A 20 -12.84 18.84 -6.40
CA GLY A 20 -13.17 20.21 -6.78
C GLY A 20 -11.97 21.12 -7.03
N THR A 21 -10.73 20.65 -6.80
CA THR A 21 -9.52 21.39 -7.19
C THR A 21 -9.00 20.94 -8.56
N PRO A 22 -8.19 21.75 -9.25
CA PRO A 22 -7.49 21.31 -10.46
C PRO A 22 -6.48 20.19 -10.14
N ALA A 23 -6.26 19.27 -11.09
CA ALA A 23 -5.28 18.18 -10.93
C ALA A 23 -3.83 18.69 -10.76
N GLN A 24 -3.53 19.91 -11.20
CA GLN A 24 -2.22 20.53 -10.98
C GLN A 24 -1.95 20.86 -9.49
N SER A 25 -3.01 20.84 -8.66
CA SER A 25 -2.91 21.03 -7.21
C SER A 25 -2.77 19.71 -6.44
N ASP A 26 -2.70 18.57 -7.14
CA ASP A 26 -2.56 17.25 -6.52
C ASP A 26 -1.19 17.14 -5.84
N ALA A 27 -1.17 16.50 -4.67
CA ALA A 27 0.05 16.27 -3.91
C ALA A 27 0.61 14.86 -4.18
N LEU A 28 1.91 14.77 -4.46
CA LEU A 28 2.61 13.49 -4.55
C LEU A 28 2.69 12.87 -3.15
N VAL A 29 2.18 11.65 -2.99
CA VAL A 29 2.17 10.91 -1.72
C VAL A 29 3.26 9.84 -1.70
N TYR A 30 3.46 9.18 -2.83
CA TYR A 30 4.48 8.13 -2.93
C TYR A 30 4.97 7.98 -4.37
N GLU A 31 6.25 7.69 -4.52
CA GLU A 31 6.86 7.32 -5.80
C GLU A 31 7.73 6.07 -5.59
N LYS A 32 7.50 5.03 -6.38
CA LYS A 32 8.38 3.85 -6.38
C LYS A 32 9.69 4.19 -7.09
N LYS A 33 10.79 3.72 -6.52
CA LYS A 33 12.13 3.85 -7.12
C LYS A 33 12.57 2.62 -7.89
N ASP A 34 11.99 1.46 -7.58
CA ASP A 34 12.34 0.18 -8.16
C ASP A 34 11.26 -0.25 -9.15
N GLU A 35 11.65 -0.39 -10.41
CA GLU A 35 10.73 -0.72 -11.50
C GLU A 35 10.14 -2.13 -11.38
N THR A 36 10.79 -3.04 -10.64
CA THR A 36 10.35 -4.43 -10.43
C THR A 36 9.08 -4.54 -9.58
N PHE A 37 8.72 -3.48 -8.86
CA PHE A 37 7.52 -3.44 -8.03
C PHE A 37 6.35 -2.80 -8.78
N TYR A 38 5.19 -3.44 -8.69
CA TYR A 38 3.91 -2.83 -8.97
C TYR A 38 3.44 -2.04 -7.74
N VAL A 39 2.75 -0.93 -7.98
CA VAL A 39 2.10 -0.13 -6.93
C VAL A 39 0.60 -0.13 -7.16
N SER A 40 -0.18 -0.39 -6.11
CA SER A 40 -1.62 -0.23 -6.11
C SER A 40 -2.10 0.47 -4.85
N VAL A 41 -3.31 1.00 -4.90
CA VAL A 41 -3.96 1.67 -3.76
C VAL A 41 -5.34 1.08 -3.56
N HIS A 42 -5.67 0.76 -2.31
CA HIS A 42 -7.00 0.31 -1.92
C HIS A 42 -7.33 0.76 -0.50
N LYS A 43 -8.59 0.63 -0.09
CA LYS A 43 -9.05 0.95 1.25
C LYS A 43 -9.25 -0.35 2.03
N THR A 44 -8.90 -0.36 3.30
CA THR A 44 -9.20 -1.48 4.20
C THR A 44 -10.71 -1.64 4.42
N THR A 45 -11.14 -2.84 4.81
CA THR A 45 -12.56 -3.14 5.10
C THR A 45 -13.13 -2.23 6.20
N SER A 46 -12.33 -1.93 7.23
CA SER A 46 -12.68 -0.96 8.29
C SER A 46 -12.86 0.47 7.81
N GLN A 47 -12.38 0.79 6.61
CA GLN A 47 -12.29 2.14 6.06
C GLN A 47 -11.32 3.09 6.79
N GLN A 48 -10.59 2.64 7.81
CA GLN A 48 -9.69 3.49 8.59
C GLN A 48 -8.35 3.74 7.91
N PHE A 49 -7.94 2.86 6.99
CA PHE A 49 -6.67 2.98 6.29
C PHE A 49 -6.83 2.93 4.77
N VAL A 50 -6.11 3.81 4.09
CA VAL A 50 -5.72 3.65 2.69
C VAL A 50 -4.39 2.92 2.66
N VAL A 51 -4.30 1.87 1.85
CA VAL A 51 -3.13 1.00 1.72
C VAL A 51 -2.46 1.32 0.40
N ILE A 52 -1.19 1.71 0.44
CA ILE A 52 -0.29 1.69 -0.71
C ILE A 52 0.43 0.35 -0.68
N TYR A 53 0.08 -0.52 -1.62
CA TYR A 53 0.62 -1.87 -1.71
C TYR A 53 1.69 -1.93 -2.79
N LEU A 54 2.89 -2.36 -2.40
CA LEU A 54 3.99 -2.64 -3.30
C LEU A 54 4.18 -4.15 -3.42
N SER A 55 4.29 -4.66 -4.64
CA SER A 55 4.59 -6.07 -4.86
C SER A 55 5.44 -6.31 -6.10
N SER A 56 6.44 -7.17 -5.97
CA SER A 56 7.10 -7.85 -7.08
C SER A 56 6.61 -9.30 -7.17
N ALA A 57 7.30 -10.16 -7.93
CA ALA A 57 6.95 -11.57 -8.04
C ALA A 57 7.10 -12.36 -6.73
N THR A 58 7.95 -11.92 -5.79
CA THR A 58 8.26 -12.68 -4.55
C THR A 58 8.32 -11.82 -3.30
N THR A 59 8.09 -10.52 -3.40
CA THR A 59 8.32 -9.59 -2.28
C THR A 59 7.21 -8.54 -2.21
N SER A 60 6.70 -8.29 -1.00
CA SER A 60 5.70 -7.25 -0.75
C SER A 60 6.19 -6.20 0.25
N GLU A 61 5.61 -5.00 0.18
CA GLU A 61 5.69 -3.95 1.20
C GLU A 61 4.35 -3.20 1.26
N VAL A 62 3.94 -2.83 2.46
CA VAL A 62 2.69 -2.09 2.70
C VAL A 62 3.04 -0.78 3.39
N LEU A 63 2.55 0.33 2.81
CA LEU A 63 2.49 1.61 3.48
C LEU A 63 1.03 1.95 3.80
N LEU A 64 0.78 2.43 5.01
CA LEU A 64 -0.53 2.81 5.52
C LEU A 64 -0.67 4.33 5.59
N LEU A 65 -1.83 4.81 5.17
CA LEU A 65 -2.28 6.18 5.36
C LEU A 65 -3.53 6.14 6.25
N ASN A 66 -3.53 6.88 7.35
CA ASN A 66 -4.74 7.05 8.15
C ASN A 66 -5.77 7.85 7.35
N ALA A 67 -6.92 7.24 7.05
CA ALA A 67 -7.96 7.83 6.21
C ALA A 67 -8.76 8.95 6.92
N GLU A 68 -8.64 9.07 8.25
CA GLU A 68 -9.25 10.15 9.04
C GLU A 68 -8.41 11.42 9.06
N LEU A 69 -7.15 11.35 8.61
CA LEU A 69 -6.24 12.49 8.54
C LEU A 69 -6.04 12.90 7.06
N PRO A 70 -6.56 14.05 6.62
CA PRO A 70 -6.46 14.49 5.21
C PRO A 70 -5.04 14.55 4.68
N ASP A 71 -4.10 14.92 5.55
CA ASP A 71 -2.68 15.10 5.23
C ASP A 71 -1.80 13.97 5.76
N ALA A 72 -2.35 12.78 5.98
CA ALA A 72 -1.59 11.62 6.46
C ALA A 72 -0.36 11.36 5.58
N GLU A 73 0.79 11.10 6.22
CA GLU A 73 1.98 10.61 5.53
C GLU A 73 2.00 9.07 5.53
N PRO A 74 2.53 8.41 4.47
CA PRO A 74 2.63 6.96 4.44
C PRO A 74 3.53 6.42 5.55
N VAL A 75 3.03 5.47 6.33
CA VAL A 75 3.77 4.76 7.37
C VAL A 75 4.02 3.33 6.92
N CYS A 76 5.27 2.89 6.92
CA CYS A 76 5.61 1.50 6.59
C CYS A 76 5.12 0.55 7.69
N PHE A 77 4.26 -0.40 7.33
CA PHE A 77 3.76 -1.42 8.25
C PHE A 77 4.83 -2.47 8.55
N LEU A 78 5.44 -3.02 7.51
CA LEU A 78 6.57 -3.95 7.64
C LEU A 78 7.53 -3.78 6.46
N PRO A 79 8.79 -3.41 6.71
CA PRO A 79 9.78 -3.24 5.65
C PRO A 79 9.93 -4.51 4.81
N ARG A 80 10.10 -4.34 3.50
CA ARG A 80 10.27 -5.45 2.57
C ARG A 80 11.44 -6.35 2.96
N ARG A 81 11.24 -7.66 2.80
CA ARG A 81 12.28 -8.69 2.92
C ARG A 81 12.20 -9.59 1.70
N LYS A 82 13.35 -9.90 1.10
CA LYS A 82 13.41 -10.78 -0.09
C LYS A 82 12.68 -12.11 0.18
N ASP A 83 11.90 -12.54 -0.81
CA ASP A 83 11.10 -13.78 -0.80
C ASP A 83 10.01 -13.83 0.29
N HIS A 84 9.65 -12.66 0.85
CA HIS A 84 8.55 -12.50 1.79
C HIS A 84 7.40 -11.75 1.14
N GLU A 85 6.30 -12.47 0.95
CA GLU A 85 5.04 -11.94 0.47
C GLU A 85 4.06 -11.81 1.64
N TYR A 86 3.35 -10.69 1.65
CA TYR A 86 2.21 -10.51 2.52
C TYR A 86 1.21 -9.53 1.92
N SER A 87 -0.07 -9.73 2.24
CA SER A 87 -1.13 -8.74 2.02
C SER A 87 -1.84 -8.47 3.34
N LEU A 88 -2.41 -7.28 3.48
CA LEU A 88 -3.00 -6.79 4.71
C LEU A 88 -4.41 -6.26 4.48
N ASP A 89 -5.28 -6.47 5.46
CA ASP A 89 -6.53 -5.76 5.63
C ASP A 89 -6.68 -5.33 7.10
N HIS A 90 -7.58 -4.40 7.38
CA HIS A 90 -7.90 -3.93 8.72
C HIS A 90 -9.41 -4.00 8.97
N TYR A 91 -9.80 -4.66 10.07
CA TYR A 91 -11.20 -4.79 10.50
C TYR A 91 -11.27 -4.95 12.03
N GLN A 92 -12.31 -4.41 12.67
CA GLN A 92 -12.53 -4.51 14.12
C GLN A 92 -11.25 -4.29 14.96
N HIS A 93 -10.53 -3.19 14.71
CA HIS A 93 -9.35 -2.77 15.48
C HIS A 93 -8.19 -3.78 15.42
N ALA A 94 -8.10 -4.56 14.33
CA ALA A 94 -7.01 -5.49 14.09
C ALA A 94 -6.65 -5.54 12.61
N PHE A 95 -5.37 -5.77 12.37
CA PHE A 95 -4.85 -6.12 11.06
C PHE A 95 -4.90 -7.63 10.86
N TYR A 96 -5.31 -8.03 9.66
CA TYR A 96 -5.34 -9.40 9.19
C TYR A 96 -4.36 -9.54 8.03
N LEU A 97 -3.45 -10.51 8.12
CA LEU A 97 -2.38 -10.67 7.15
C LEU A 97 -2.38 -12.07 6.57
N ARG A 98 -2.43 -12.18 5.24
CA ARG A 98 -2.02 -13.40 4.54
C ARG A 98 -0.53 -13.28 4.25
N SER A 99 0.30 -14.18 4.75
CA SER A 99 1.76 -14.09 4.57
C SER A 99 2.45 -15.44 4.44
N ASN A 100 3.50 -15.53 3.62
CA ASN A 100 4.34 -16.71 3.47
C ASN A 100 5.50 -16.79 4.51
N ARG A 101 5.46 -15.98 5.58
CA ARG A 101 6.58 -15.80 6.51
C ARG A 101 7.13 -17.08 7.16
N GLU A 102 6.28 -18.09 7.36
CA GLU A 102 6.63 -19.37 7.99
C GLU A 102 6.59 -20.55 6.99
N GLY A 103 6.18 -20.31 5.74
CA GLY A 103 6.07 -21.37 4.74
C GLY A 103 5.41 -20.90 3.43
N LYS A 104 5.71 -21.63 2.35
CA LYS A 104 5.31 -21.28 0.97
C LYS A 104 3.80 -21.30 0.72
N ASN A 105 3.03 -22.01 1.54
CA ASN A 105 1.58 -22.15 1.39
C ASN A 105 0.78 -21.01 2.05
N PHE A 106 1.46 -20.01 2.61
CA PHE A 106 0.88 -18.89 3.34
C PHE A 106 0.12 -19.28 4.62
N GLY A 107 0.17 -18.40 5.61
CA GLY A 107 -0.68 -18.44 6.81
C GLY A 107 -1.53 -17.18 6.91
N LEU A 108 -2.59 -17.26 7.71
CA LEU A 108 -3.38 -16.09 8.13
C LEU A 108 -2.97 -15.69 9.54
N TYR A 109 -2.61 -14.43 9.71
CA TYR A 109 -2.14 -13.87 10.97
C TYR A 109 -3.01 -12.68 11.38
N ARG A 110 -3.00 -12.37 12.67
CA ARG A 110 -3.71 -11.22 13.23
C ARG A 110 -2.78 -10.46 14.18
N THR A 111 -2.83 -9.14 14.12
CA THR A 111 -2.14 -8.26 15.08
C THR A 111 -2.98 -7.02 15.37
N ALA A 112 -2.89 -6.50 16.59
CA ALA A 112 -3.45 -5.19 16.95
C ALA A 112 -2.45 -4.05 16.71
N ALA A 113 -1.16 -4.38 16.55
CA ALA A 113 -0.11 -3.41 16.27
C ALA A 113 -0.02 -3.16 14.76
N ALA A 114 0.05 -1.87 14.41
CA ALA A 114 0.60 -1.39 13.15
C ALA A 114 2.13 -1.36 13.24
#